data_AF-R6SGK9-F1
#
_entry.id   AF-R6SGK9-F1
#
_cell.length_a   1.000
_cell.length_b   1.000
_cell.length_c   1.000
_cell.angle_alpha   90.00
_cell.angle_beta   90.00
_cell.angle_gamma   90.00
#
_symmetry.space_group_name_H-M   'P 1'
#
loop_
_entity.id
_entity.type
_entity.pdbx_description
1 polymer ?
#
loop_
_entity_poly.entity_id
_entity_poly.type
_entity_poly.pdbx_seq_one_letter_code
_entity_poly.pdbx_strand_id
1 'polypeptide(L)'
;MNSNKSNSYGNIDISLEAISSAAANTTIQCYGVVGMAKKNSFNEIDNFFKKDNFYQGVVAKKNKANTYEIDLFIIVAFGVRITEVVSEVQKKVKYDLEQKFNIKFKAINVYVQGIKNI
;
A
#
# COMPACT_ATOMS: atom_id res chain seq x y z
N MET A 1 2.85 11.92 -9.94
CA MET A 1 2.93 13.24 -9.28
C MET A 1 3.73 13.06 -8.01
N ASN A 2 4.67 13.96 -7.80
CA ASN A 2 5.99 13.67 -7.27
C ASN A 2 6.26 14.43 -5.96
N SER A 3 7.28 14.03 -5.20
CA SER A 3 7.58 14.57 -3.86
C SER A 3 9.01 15.08 -3.82
N ASN A 4 9.19 16.40 -4.00
CA ASN A 4 10.51 17.04 -4.02
C ASN A 4 11.09 17.21 -2.60
N LYS A 5 12.32 16.75 -2.40
CA LYS A 5 13.12 16.92 -1.18
C LYS A 5 14.53 17.39 -1.55
N SER A 6 14.89 18.64 -1.23
CA SER A 6 16.22 19.22 -1.52
C SER A 6 17.24 18.89 -0.42
N ASN A 7 18.43 18.42 -0.79
CA ASN A 7 19.63 18.44 0.04
C ASN A 7 20.78 19.14 -0.71
N SER A 8 21.95 19.29 -0.07
CA SER A 8 23.15 19.93 -0.64
C SER A 8 23.67 19.32 -1.95
N TYR A 9 23.15 18.16 -2.34
CA TYR A 9 23.48 17.40 -3.54
C TYR A 9 22.34 17.37 -4.58
N GLY A 10 21.19 18.00 -4.33
CA GLY A 10 20.07 18.11 -5.28
C GLY A 10 18.69 17.78 -4.71
N ASN A 11 17.70 17.62 -5.60
CA ASN A 11 16.31 17.25 -5.25
C ASN A 11 16.09 15.74 -5.39
N ILE A 12 15.59 15.10 -4.33
CA ILE A 12 15.10 13.73 -4.31
C ILE A 12 13.61 13.78 -4.63
N ASP A 13 13.21 13.04 -5.64
CA ASP A 13 11.82 12.90 -6.03
C ASP A 13 11.32 11.47 -5.77
N ILE A 14 10.35 11.34 -4.86
CA ILE A 14 9.75 10.03 -4.51
C ILE A 14 8.45 9.86 -5.29
N SER A 15 8.47 8.88 -6.20
CA SER A 15 7.30 8.51 -7.00
C SER A 15 6.27 7.72 -6.18
N LEU A 16 5.00 7.81 -6.56
CA LEU A 16 3.91 7.04 -5.92
C LEU A 16 4.08 5.54 -6.17
N GLU A 17 4.73 5.17 -7.26
CA GLU A 17 5.07 3.80 -7.62
C GLU A 17 6.11 3.23 -6.64
N ALA A 18 7.12 4.02 -6.25
CA ALA A 18 8.10 3.63 -5.24
C ALA A 18 7.47 3.43 -3.86
N ILE A 19 6.53 4.31 -3.48
CA ILE A 19 5.75 4.18 -2.24
C ILE A 19 4.89 2.91 -2.29
N SER A 20 4.20 2.69 -3.41
CA SER A 20 3.34 1.51 -3.60
C SER A 20 4.13 0.20 -3.53
N SER A 21 5.32 0.18 -4.13
CA SER A 21 6.26 -0.94 -4.08
C SER A 21 6.68 -1.30 -2.66
N ALA A 22 7.13 -0.29 -1.92
CA ALA A 22 7.57 -0.48 -0.55
C ALA A 22 6.41 -0.94 0.34
N ALA A 23 5.22 -0.37 0.15
CA ALA A 23 4.02 -0.75 0.90
C ALA A 23 3.62 -2.21 0.62
N ALA A 24 3.65 -2.64 -0.64
CA ALA A 24 3.36 -4.03 -1.01
C ALA A 24 4.34 -5.00 -0.35
N ASN A 25 5.65 -4.70 -0.43
CA ASN A 25 6.68 -5.54 0.18
C ASN A 25 6.52 -5.66 1.70
N THR A 26 6.28 -4.55 2.40
CA THR A 26 6.03 -4.57 3.85
C THR A 26 4.76 -5.34 4.19
N THR A 27 3.70 -5.20 3.39
CA THR A 27 2.40 -5.86 3.62
C THR A 27 2.51 -7.38 3.53
N ILE A 28 3.21 -7.91 2.52
CA ILE A 28 3.39 -9.36 2.32
C ILE A 28 4.19 -10.00 3.47
N GLN A 29 5.02 -9.23 4.16
CA GLN A 29 5.79 -9.68 5.32
C GLN A 29 5.00 -9.65 6.64
N CYS A 30 3.75 -9.19 6.62
CA CYS A 30 2.91 -9.16 7.82
C CYS A 30 2.29 -10.54 8.08
N TYR A 31 2.29 -10.96 9.34
CA TYR A 31 1.70 -12.23 9.76
C TYR A 31 0.21 -12.30 9.37
N GLY A 32 -0.21 -13.43 8.82
CA GLY A 32 -1.59 -13.67 8.40
C GLY A 32 -1.95 -13.10 7.02
N VAL A 33 -1.05 -12.37 6.35
CA VAL A 33 -1.21 -11.97 4.94
C VAL A 33 -0.66 -13.07 4.03
N VAL A 34 -1.48 -13.57 3.11
CA VAL A 34 -1.07 -14.62 2.15
C VAL A 34 -0.84 -14.09 0.74
N GLY A 35 -1.34 -12.88 0.46
CA GLY A 35 -1.25 -12.27 -0.85
C GLY A 35 -2.01 -10.96 -0.92
N MET A 36 -2.04 -10.38 -2.13
CA MET A 36 -2.69 -9.11 -2.43
C MET A 36 -3.57 -9.26 -3.67
N ALA A 37 -4.64 -8.46 -3.76
CA ALA A 37 -5.63 -8.54 -4.83
C ALA A 37 -5.93 -7.16 -5.42
N LYS A 38 -6.32 -7.07 -6.70
CA LYS A 38 -6.70 -5.78 -7.29
C LYS A 38 -8.01 -5.27 -6.68
N LYS A 39 -8.13 -3.95 -6.54
CA LYS A 39 -9.34 -3.27 -6.06
C LYS A 39 -10.62 -3.71 -6.78
N ASN A 40 -10.54 -4.00 -8.09
CA ASN A 40 -11.70 -4.33 -8.94
C ASN A 40 -11.88 -5.84 -9.17
N SER A 41 -11.37 -6.72 -8.30
CA SER A 41 -11.43 -8.17 -8.56
C SER A 41 -12.85 -8.76 -8.56
N PHE A 42 -13.88 -7.99 -8.16
CA PHE A 42 -15.28 -8.42 -8.16
C PHE A 42 -16.08 -8.00 -9.41
N ASN A 43 -15.67 -6.96 -10.14
CA ASN A 43 -16.45 -6.41 -11.25
C ASN A 43 -15.56 -6.30 -12.50
N GLU A 44 -15.65 -7.29 -13.38
CA GLU A 44 -15.21 -7.15 -14.76
C GLU A 44 -15.94 -5.97 -15.41
N ILE A 45 -15.26 -5.32 -16.36
CA ILE A 45 -15.72 -4.17 -17.16
C ILE A 45 -15.58 -2.82 -16.43
N ASP A 46 -14.36 -2.27 -16.41
CA ASP A 46 -14.25 -0.86 -16.75
C ASP A 46 -12.87 -0.47 -17.28
N ASN A 47 -12.94 0.17 -18.45
CA ASN A 47 -11.88 0.62 -19.32
C ASN A 47 -10.99 1.70 -18.67
N PHE A 48 -9.90 1.31 -18.00
CA PHE A 48 -8.76 2.23 -17.90
C PHE A 48 -7.43 1.49 -17.87
N PHE A 49 -6.99 1.12 -19.08
CA PHE A 49 -5.60 0.85 -19.38
C PHE A 49 -4.72 2.02 -18.94
N LYS A 50 -3.99 1.84 -17.84
CA LYS A 50 -2.56 2.14 -17.85
C LYS A 50 -1.82 0.85 -17.54
N LYS A 51 -1.28 0.25 -18.62
CA LYS A 51 -0.04 -0.54 -18.59
C LYS A 51 0.90 0.13 -17.59
N ASP A 52 1.45 -0.65 -16.66
CA ASP A 52 2.63 -0.37 -15.80
C ASP A 52 2.44 -0.57 -14.28
N ASN A 53 1.26 -0.95 -13.77
CA ASN A 53 1.11 -1.13 -12.32
C ASN A 53 1.49 -2.55 -11.83
N PHE A 54 2.78 -2.72 -11.57
CA PHE A 54 3.45 -3.90 -10.99
C PHE A 54 3.13 -4.22 -9.51
N TYR A 55 2.22 -3.47 -8.85
CA TYR A 55 1.87 -3.66 -7.43
C TYR A 55 0.38 -3.94 -7.28
N GLN A 56 -0.03 -5.15 -7.63
CA GLN A 56 -1.42 -5.58 -7.60
C GLN A 56 -1.94 -5.52 -6.15
N GLY A 57 -2.83 -4.57 -5.87
CA GLY A 57 -3.45 -4.40 -4.55
C GLY A 57 -2.88 -3.29 -3.66
N VAL A 58 -2.07 -2.38 -4.19
CA VAL A 58 -1.71 -1.13 -3.49
C VAL A 58 -2.11 0.08 -4.30
N VAL A 59 -2.70 1.08 -3.65
CA VAL A 59 -2.98 2.39 -4.24
C VAL A 59 -2.43 3.48 -3.32
N ALA A 60 -1.27 4.04 -3.67
CA ALA A 60 -0.75 5.24 -3.03
C ALA A 60 -1.39 6.51 -3.62
N LYS A 61 -1.87 7.40 -2.76
CA LYS A 61 -2.50 8.66 -3.14
C LYS A 61 -1.82 9.81 -2.42
N LYS A 62 -1.76 10.94 -3.12
CA LYS A 62 -1.35 12.24 -2.57
C LYS A 62 -2.50 13.21 -2.75
N ASN A 63 -2.99 13.78 -1.66
CA ASN A 63 -4.07 14.76 -1.74
C ASN A 63 -3.54 16.19 -1.99
N LYS A 64 -4.45 17.13 -2.20
CA LYS A 64 -4.13 18.55 -2.43
C LYS A 64 -3.43 19.24 -1.24
N ALA A 65 -3.57 18.71 -0.03
CA ALA A 65 -2.93 19.20 1.18
C ALA A 65 -1.54 18.57 1.43
N ASN A 66 -0.94 17.95 0.41
CA ASN A 66 0.36 17.28 0.50
C ASN A 66 0.42 16.14 1.54
N THR A 67 -0.73 15.53 1.87
CA THR A 67 -0.79 14.36 2.74
C THR A 67 -0.91 13.07 1.92
N TYR A 68 -0.23 12.03 2.38
CA TYR A 68 -0.20 10.72 1.72
C TYR A 68 -1.16 9.75 2.38
N GLU A 69 -1.86 8.98 1.57
CA GLU A 69 -2.78 7.92 1.98
C GLU A 69 -2.49 6.66 1.16
N ILE A 70 -2.64 5.49 1.77
CA ILE A 70 -2.39 4.20 1.11
C ILE A 70 -3.60 3.30 1.32
N ASP A 71 -4.11 2.74 0.23
CA ASP A 71 -5.07 1.66 0.25
C ASP A 71 -4.37 0.34 -0.07
N LEU A 72 -4.51 -0.64 0.82
CA LEU A 72 -3.98 -1.99 0.68
C LEU A 72 -5.13 -2.97 0.48
N PHE A 73 -5.01 -3.89 -0.45
CA PHE A 73 -6.01 -4.92 -0.74
C PHE A 73 -5.37 -6.28 -0.54
N ILE A 74 -5.69 -6.94 0.57
CA ILE A 74 -5.01 -8.14 1.04
C ILE A 74 -5.93 -9.36 1.04
N ILE A 75 -5.33 -10.52 0.88
CA ILE A 75 -5.93 -11.82 1.17
C ILE A 75 -5.29 -12.32 2.45
N VAL A 76 -6.11 -12.79 3.38
CA VAL A 76 -5.65 -13.27 4.69
C VAL A 76 -5.77 -14.78 4.81
N ALA A 77 -4.98 -15.36 5.70
CA ALA A 77 -5.02 -16.79 6.01
C ALA A 77 -6.33 -17.18 6.70
N PHE A 78 -6.83 -18.39 6.46
CA PHE A 78 -7.90 -18.96 7.28
C PHE A 78 -7.43 -19.20 8.72
N GLY A 79 -8.32 -19.01 9.69
CA GLY A 79 -8.03 -19.26 11.12
C GLY A 79 -7.30 -18.13 11.85
N VAL A 80 -7.03 -16.99 11.21
CA VAL A 80 -6.45 -15.80 11.87
C VAL A 80 -7.53 -14.81 12.31
N ARG A 81 -7.24 -14.03 13.35
CA ARG A 81 -8.08 -12.90 13.76
C ARG A 81 -7.87 -11.73 12.79
N ILE A 82 -8.83 -11.52 11.89
CA ILE A 82 -8.73 -10.49 10.82
C ILE A 82 -8.43 -9.10 11.40
N THR A 83 -9.07 -8.73 12.51
CA THR A 83 -8.87 -7.42 13.16
C THR A 83 -7.42 -7.21 13.62
N GLU A 84 -6.78 -8.26 14.10
CA GLU A 84 -5.37 -8.24 14.53
C GLU A 84 -4.44 -8.10 13.33
N VAL A 85 -4.66 -8.89 12.27
CA VAL A 85 -3.89 -8.80 11.02
C VAL A 85 -4.00 -7.39 10.42
N VAL A 86 -5.21 -6.83 10.34
CA VAL A 86 -5.44 -5.48 9.84
C VAL A 86 -4.70 -4.45 10.68
N SER A 87 -4.81 -4.50 12.01
CA SER A 87 -4.15 -3.55 12.91
C SER A 87 -2.62 -3.60 12.76
N GLU A 88 -2.05 -4.80 12.68
CA GLU A 88 -0.60 -4.98 12.51
C GLU A 88 -0.11 -4.49 11.13
N VAL A 89 -0.84 -4.80 10.05
CA VAL A 89 -0.53 -4.29 8.71
C VAL A 89 -0.54 -2.76 8.71
N GLN A 90 -1.56 -2.13 9.30
CA GLN A 90 -1.65 -0.66 9.37
C GLN A 90 -0.45 -0.05 10.10
N LYS A 91 -0.10 -0.58 11.27
CA LYS A 91 1.02 -0.08 12.07
C LYS A 91 2.35 -0.27 11.34
N LYS A 92 2.61 -1.48 10.85
CA LYS A 92 3.91 -1.83 10.26
C LYS A 92 4.14 -1.09 8.95
N VAL A 93 3.15 -1.06 8.06
CA VAL A 93 3.26 -0.31 6.80
C VAL A 93 3.44 1.19 7.06
N LYS A 94 2.69 1.77 8.00
CA LYS A 94 2.90 3.18 8.36
C LYS A 94 4.31 3.43 8.85
N TYR A 95 4.76 2.67 9.85
CA TYR A 95 6.08 2.83 10.45
C TYR A 95 7.20 2.69 9.41
N ASP A 96 7.23 1.60 8.64
CA ASP A 96 8.30 1.33 7.69
C ASP A 96 8.39 2.40 6.60
N LEU A 97 7.25 2.86 6.08
CA LEU A 97 7.24 3.88 5.02
C LEU A 97 7.58 5.27 5.56
N GLU A 98 7.09 5.65 6.75
CA GLU A 98 7.48 6.91 7.39
C GLU A 98 8.98 6.96 7.63
N GLN A 99 9.58 5.85 8.10
CA GLN A 99 11.02 5.76 8.31
C GLN A 99 11.81 5.77 7.00
N LYS A 100 11.34 5.05 5.98
CA LYS A 100 12.05 4.90 4.70
C LYS A 100 12.04 6.18 3.86
N PHE A 101 10.90 6.89 3.84
CA PHE A 101 10.71 8.04 2.95
C PHE A 101 10.72 9.38 3.70
N ASN A 102 10.71 9.37 5.04
CA ASN A 102 10.68 10.56 5.88
C ASN A 102 9.53 11.52 5.51
N ILE A 103 8.36 10.93 5.26
CA ILE A 103 7.08 11.61 4.96
C ILE A 103 6.02 11.03 5.89
N LYS A 104 5.04 11.84 6.29
CA LYS A 104 3.93 11.40 7.14
C LYS A 104 2.79 10.84 6.30
N PHE A 105 2.26 9.69 6.73
CA PHE A 105 1.08 9.08 6.13
C PHE A 105 -0.14 9.33 7.01
N LYS A 106 -1.14 9.98 6.43
CA LYS A 106 -2.38 10.32 7.13
C LYS A 106 -3.17 9.06 7.46
N ALA A 107 -3.30 8.15 6.50
CA ALA A 107 -4.05 6.92 6.65
C ALA A 107 -3.42 5.75 5.89
N ILE A 108 -3.47 4.57 6.50
CA ILE A 108 -3.26 3.28 5.86
C ILE A 108 -4.59 2.52 5.96
N ASN A 109 -5.27 2.36 4.83
CA ASN A 109 -6.56 1.68 4.74
C ASN A 109 -6.33 0.22 4.31
N VAL A 110 -6.93 -0.74 5.01
CA VAL A 110 -6.74 -2.17 4.72
C VAL A 110 -8.05 -2.84 4.31
N TYR A 111 -8.05 -3.18 3.03
CA TYR A 111 -8.93 -3.95 2.18
C TYR A 111 -8.87 -5.47 2.33
N VAL A 112 -9.60 -6.13 3.25
CA VAL A 112 -9.63 -7.61 3.21
C VAL A 112 -10.53 -8.08 2.08
N GLN A 113 -9.93 -8.65 1.03
CA GLN A 113 -10.63 -9.07 -0.19
C GLN A 113 -11.03 -10.54 -0.18
N GLY A 114 -10.42 -11.34 0.69
CA GLY A 114 -10.74 -12.75 0.80
C GLY A 114 -9.92 -13.46 1.86
N ILE A 115 -10.28 -14.71 2.08
CA ILE A 115 -9.63 -15.64 3.00
C ILE A 115 -9.15 -16.83 2.19
N LYS A 116 -7.93 -17.32 2.45
CA LYS A 116 -7.37 -18.50 1.79
C LYS A 116 -6.91 -19.52 2.82
N ASN A 117 -7.20 -20.80 2.58
CA ASN A 117 -6.56 -21.90 3.29
C ASN A 117 -5.10 -21.98 2.83
N ILE A 118 -4.17 -22.01 3.78
CA ILE A 118 -2.73 -22.22 3.54
C ILE A 118 -2.45 -23.71 3.65
#